data_AF-K7V1V6-F1
#
_entry.id   AF-K7V1V6-F1
#
_cell.length_a   1.000
_cell.length_b   1.000
_cell.length_c   1.000
_cell.angle_alpha   90.00
_cell.angle_beta   90.00
_cell.angle_gamma   90.00
#
_symmetry.space_group_name_H-M   'P 1'
#
loop_
_entity.id
_entity.type
_entity.pdbx_description
1 polymer ?
#
loop_
_entity_poly.entity_id
_entity_poly.type
_entity_poly.pdbx_seq_one_letter_code
_entity_poly.pdbx_strand_id
1 'polypeptide(L)'
;MAAVMKALAVASPVSARAAQHPRRYHVAGVPSQQHQQQNLSLHLQSLFHGVSSVQCPGRWRRAQVVAMAGRPAIQFIQGTDEQTVPDVRLTKSRDGTNGVAVFAFERPSVFDSSAELGDITGFYMVDDEGVLQSVDVSAKFVNGKPARIEAKYVMRTPQEWDRFMRFMERYSRANGLQFVRN
;
A
#
# COMPACT_ATOMS: atom_id res chain seq x y z
N MET A 1 -26.27 2.28 -15.68
CA MET A 1 -26.24 3.75 -15.50
C MET A 1 -24.78 4.16 -15.45
N ALA A 2 -24.31 4.94 -16.42
CA ALA A 2 -22.90 5.33 -16.54
C ALA A 2 -22.71 6.72 -15.93
N ALA A 3 -21.75 6.86 -15.04
CA ALA A 3 -21.31 8.15 -14.52
C ALA A 3 -19.97 8.53 -15.18
N VAL A 4 -19.91 9.74 -15.73
CA VAL A 4 -18.70 10.40 -16.24
C VAL A 4 -18.41 11.57 -15.33
N MET A 5 -17.17 11.71 -14.85
CA MET A 5 -16.72 12.93 -14.18
C MET A 5 -15.89 13.78 -15.15
N LYS A 6 -16.11 15.09 -15.13
CA LYS A 6 -15.38 16.09 -15.93
C LYS A 6 -14.91 17.20 -14.99
N ALA A 7 -13.62 17.53 -15.05
CA ALA A 7 -13.02 18.59 -14.23
C ALA A 7 -13.09 19.95 -14.96
N LEU A 8 -13.49 21.00 -14.24
CA LEU A 8 -13.41 22.39 -14.67
C LEU A 8 -12.21 23.06 -13.98
N ALA A 9 -11.30 23.60 -14.79
CA ALA A 9 -10.20 24.43 -14.34
C ALA A 9 -10.69 25.85 -14.02
N VAL A 10 -10.20 26.46 -12.94
CA VAL A 10 -10.28 27.90 -12.72
C VAL A 10 -8.91 28.40 -12.24
N ALA A 11 -8.56 29.56 -12.79
CA ALA A 11 -7.24 30.17 -12.91
C ALA A 11 -6.63 30.74 -11.62
N SER A 12 -5.30 30.92 -11.69
CA SER A 12 -4.47 31.75 -10.79
C SER A 12 -4.83 33.25 -10.85
N PRO A 13 -4.36 34.03 -9.85
CA PRO A 13 -3.36 35.04 -10.22
C PRO A 13 -2.18 35.19 -9.24
N VAL A 14 -1.19 35.88 -9.80
CA VAL A 14 0.17 36.23 -9.38
C VAL A 14 0.22 37.51 -8.52
N SER A 15 1.36 37.71 -7.84
CA SER A 15 1.96 38.95 -7.27
C SER A 15 1.60 39.31 -5.82
N ALA A 16 2.46 39.92 -4.99
CA ALA A 16 3.91 40.12 -4.92
C ALA A 16 4.20 40.90 -3.62
N ARG A 17 5.45 40.78 -3.13
CA ARG A 17 6.28 41.81 -2.46
C ARG A 17 6.17 42.09 -0.94
N ALA A 18 7.38 42.09 -0.36
CA ALA A 18 7.94 43.04 0.65
C ALA A 18 7.39 42.95 2.09
N ALA A 19 8.13 43.18 3.17
CA ALA A 19 9.54 43.51 3.43
C ALA A 19 9.79 43.41 4.95
N GLN A 20 11.02 43.02 5.31
CA GLN A 20 11.88 43.63 6.35
C GLN A 20 11.48 43.60 7.85
N HIS A 21 12.40 42.97 8.61
CA HIS A 21 12.63 43.09 10.05
C HIS A 21 12.83 44.55 10.52
N PRO A 22 12.71 44.80 11.84
CA PRO A 22 13.95 44.86 12.62
C PRO A 22 13.88 44.19 14.00
N ARG A 23 15.09 43.85 14.47
CA ARG A 23 15.43 43.37 15.81
C ARG A 23 15.14 44.39 16.91
N ARG A 24 14.81 43.89 18.11
CA ARG A 24 15.28 44.47 19.38
C ARG A 24 15.54 43.39 20.41
N TYR A 25 16.71 43.50 21.03
CA TYR A 25 17.26 42.67 22.11
C TYR A 25 16.91 43.28 23.48
N HIS A 26 16.56 42.45 24.46
CA HIS A 26 16.77 42.60 25.92
C HIS A 26 16.60 41.18 26.50
N VAL A 27 17.63 40.43 26.90
CA VAL A 27 18.50 40.46 28.10
C VAL A 27 17.78 40.06 29.42
N ALA A 28 18.37 39.02 30.03
CA ALA A 28 18.36 38.59 31.43
C ALA A 28 17.31 37.55 31.91
N GLY A 29 17.82 36.40 32.39
CA GLY A 29 17.11 35.46 33.26
C GLY A 29 17.47 33.98 33.06
N VAL A 30 18.56 33.53 33.68
CA VAL A 30 18.98 32.11 33.87
C VAL A 30 19.06 31.89 35.39
N PRO A 31 19.01 30.68 36.00
CA PRO A 31 18.53 29.35 35.58
C PRO A 31 17.47 28.77 36.55
N SER A 32 16.87 27.63 36.19
CA SER A 32 16.37 26.67 37.19
C SER A 32 16.64 25.25 36.69
N GLN A 33 17.74 24.66 37.18
CA GLN A 33 18.03 23.23 37.08
C GLN A 33 17.55 22.54 38.36
N GLN A 34 16.66 21.56 38.23
CA GLN A 34 16.58 20.43 39.15
C GLN A 34 16.13 19.20 38.35
N HIS A 35 17.11 18.47 37.81
CA HIS A 35 16.93 17.10 37.36
C HIS A 35 17.61 16.22 38.40
N GLN A 36 16.84 15.72 39.37
CA GLN A 36 17.35 14.77 40.35
C GLN A 36 17.06 13.36 39.84
N GLN A 37 18.12 12.71 39.39
CA GLN A 37 18.19 11.28 39.15
C GLN A 37 17.76 10.50 40.40
N GLN A 38 16.86 9.54 40.21
CA GLN A 38 16.71 8.43 41.12
C GLN A 38 17.11 7.15 40.38
N ASN A 39 18.26 6.63 40.79
CA ASN A 39 18.76 5.31 40.45
C ASN A 39 17.76 4.24 40.92
N LEU A 40 17.33 3.38 40.00
CA LEU A 40 16.87 2.04 40.37
C LEU A 40 17.62 1.03 39.49
N SER A 41 18.72 0.54 40.05
CA SER A 41 19.45 -0.63 39.60
C SER A 41 18.60 -1.87 39.91
N LEU A 42 18.18 -2.60 38.88
CA LEU A 42 17.70 -3.96 39.04
C LEU A 42 18.60 -4.89 38.24
N HIS A 43 19.51 -5.46 39.02
CA HIS A 43 20.42 -6.56 38.72
C HIS A 43 19.61 -7.82 38.44
N LEU A 44 19.73 -8.38 37.23
CA LEU A 44 19.27 -9.74 36.96
C LEU A 44 20.43 -10.54 36.36
N GLN A 45 20.95 -11.45 37.17
CA GLN A 45 22.08 -12.32 36.87
C GLN A 45 21.67 -13.35 35.82
N SER A 46 22.50 -13.49 34.78
CA SER A 46 22.42 -14.64 33.88
C SER A 46 23.16 -15.83 34.51
N LEU A 47 22.55 -17.01 34.39
CA LEU A 47 23.24 -18.29 34.59
C LEU A 47 23.28 -18.99 33.25
N PHE A 48 24.48 -19.02 32.67
CA PHE A 48 24.82 -19.85 31.52
C PHE A 48 25.14 -21.28 32.00
N HIS A 49 24.42 -22.26 31.45
CA HIS A 49 24.88 -23.61 31.12
C HIS A 49 24.13 -23.93 29.81
N GLY A 50 24.68 -24.38 28.69
CA GLY A 50 25.89 -25.13 28.43
C GLY A 50 25.52 -26.19 27.38
N VAL A 51 25.75 -25.86 26.10
CA VAL A 51 26.06 -26.71 24.93
C VAL A 51 25.14 -27.90 24.56
N SER A 52 24.53 -27.82 23.37
CA SER A 52 24.66 -28.87 22.33
C SER A 52 24.27 -28.31 20.96
N SER A 53 25.30 -28.05 20.14
CA SER A 53 25.16 -27.80 18.71
C SER A 53 24.99 -29.13 17.98
N VAL A 54 23.81 -29.37 17.42
CA VAL A 54 23.67 -30.33 16.32
C VAL A 54 23.49 -29.52 15.05
N GLN A 55 24.56 -29.39 14.28
CA GLN A 55 24.51 -28.92 12.90
C GLN A 55 24.02 -30.08 12.02
N CYS A 56 22.80 -29.95 11.50
CA CYS A 56 22.34 -30.76 10.38
C CYS A 56 22.58 -29.97 9.08
N PRO A 57 23.44 -30.43 8.16
CA PRO A 57 23.54 -29.83 6.84
C PRO A 57 22.47 -30.43 5.92
N GLY A 58 21.87 -29.55 5.10
CA GLY A 58 21.18 -29.97 3.88
C GLY A 58 19.66 -30.08 3.98
N ARG A 59 18.97 -28.95 3.79
CA ARG A 59 17.74 -28.95 2.98
C ARG A 59 17.50 -27.56 2.39
N TRP A 60 17.85 -27.45 1.11
CA TRP A 60 17.24 -26.62 0.07
C TRP A 60 16.31 -25.53 0.57
N ARG A 61 16.77 -24.28 0.37
CA ARG A 61 16.00 -23.04 0.48
C ARG A 61 14.57 -23.27 0.01
N ARG A 62 13.64 -23.46 0.96
CA ARG A 62 12.27 -23.04 0.71
C ARG A 62 12.36 -21.53 0.62
N ALA A 63 12.06 -20.99 -0.56
CA ALA A 63 11.71 -19.59 -0.69
C ALA A 63 10.61 -19.33 0.34
N GLN A 64 11.01 -18.76 1.48
CA GLN A 64 10.06 -18.22 2.43
C GLN A 64 9.49 -17.00 1.73
N VAL A 65 8.35 -17.19 1.06
CA VAL A 65 7.40 -16.10 0.88
C VAL A 65 7.09 -15.62 2.29
N VAL A 66 7.80 -14.58 2.70
CA VAL A 66 7.57 -13.88 3.94
C VAL A 66 6.12 -13.46 3.90
N ALA A 67 5.30 -14.02 4.79
CA ALA A 67 4.00 -13.46 5.09
C ALA A 67 4.27 -12.05 5.63
N MET A 68 4.23 -11.06 4.74
CA MET A 68 4.40 -9.66 5.09
C MET A 68 3.18 -9.30 5.93
N ALA A 69 3.37 -9.23 7.25
CA ALA A 69 2.51 -8.45 8.14
C ALA A 69 2.64 -6.97 7.71
N GLY A 70 2.00 -6.65 6.60
CA GLY A 70 2.24 -5.45 5.82
C GLY A 70 0.92 -4.76 5.55
N ARG A 71 1.01 -3.44 5.44
CA ARG A 71 -0.09 -2.59 4.98
C ARG A 71 -0.73 -3.23 3.73
N PRO A 72 -2.07 -3.24 3.61
CA PRO A 72 -2.75 -3.81 2.46
C PRO A 72 -2.28 -3.10 1.19
N ALA A 73 -1.78 -3.87 0.24
CA ALA A 73 -1.13 -3.37 -0.98
C ALA A 73 -1.60 -4.14 -2.21
N ILE A 74 -1.51 -3.47 -3.36
CA ILE A 74 -1.72 -4.07 -4.68
C ILE A 74 -0.37 -4.12 -5.38
N GLN A 75 -0.08 -5.21 -6.09
CA GLN A 75 1.18 -5.41 -6.79
C GLN A 75 0.93 -5.99 -8.18
N PHE A 76 1.65 -5.49 -9.18
CA PHE A 76 1.72 -6.08 -10.53
C PHE A 76 2.97 -6.94 -10.72
N ILE A 77 4.00 -6.65 -9.92
CA ILE A 77 5.26 -7.37 -9.82
C ILE A 77 5.42 -7.71 -8.34
N GLN A 78 5.61 -8.99 -8.02
CA GLN A 78 5.68 -9.43 -6.63
C GLN A 78 6.79 -8.70 -5.86
N GLY A 79 6.45 -8.15 -4.70
CA GLY A 79 7.36 -7.36 -3.86
C GLY A 79 7.45 -5.88 -4.24
N THR A 80 6.72 -5.42 -5.26
CA THR A 80 6.63 -4.00 -5.63
C THR A 80 5.21 -3.50 -5.45
N ASP A 81 5.02 -2.61 -4.47
CA ASP A 81 3.74 -1.99 -4.18
C ASP A 81 3.37 -0.95 -5.24
N GLU A 82 2.17 -1.08 -5.78
CA GLU A 82 1.59 -0.12 -6.72
C GLU A 82 1.07 1.11 -5.96
N GLN A 83 1.58 2.28 -6.35
CA GLN A 83 1.27 3.55 -5.70
C GLN A 83 -0.01 4.19 -6.24
N THR A 84 -0.37 3.91 -7.49
CA THR A 84 -1.58 4.45 -8.10
C THR A 84 -2.81 3.74 -7.54
N VAL A 85 -3.75 4.50 -7.01
CA VAL A 85 -5.03 3.99 -6.54
C VAL A 85 -5.94 3.67 -7.73
N PRO A 86 -6.56 2.47 -7.80
CA PRO A 86 -7.49 2.12 -8.86
C PRO A 86 -8.90 2.68 -8.66
N ASP A 87 -9.60 2.88 -9.77
CA ASP A 87 -11.06 2.83 -9.79
C ASP A 87 -11.52 1.37 -9.74
N VAL A 88 -12.47 1.05 -8.87
CA VAL A 88 -12.90 -0.32 -8.60
C VAL A 88 -14.37 -0.48 -8.88
N ARG A 89 -14.69 -1.31 -9.88
CA ARG A 89 -16.07 -1.67 -10.21
C ARG A 89 -16.37 -3.10 -9.80
N LEU A 90 -17.32 -3.25 -8.90
CA LEU A 90 -17.81 -4.55 -8.45
C LEU A 90 -19.10 -4.91 -9.18
N THR A 91 -19.19 -6.13 -9.72
CA THR A 91 -20.39 -6.68 -10.33
C THR A 91 -20.69 -8.04 -9.71
N LYS A 92 -21.95 -8.30 -9.40
CA LYS A 92 -22.42 -9.59 -8.85
C LYS A 92 -23.48 -10.17 -9.77
N SER A 93 -23.48 -11.48 -9.98
CA SER A 93 -24.53 -12.18 -10.70
C SER A 93 -25.87 -12.03 -9.98
N ARG A 94 -26.99 -12.19 -10.71
CA ARG A 94 -28.34 -12.13 -10.13
C ARG A 94 -28.54 -13.16 -9.02
N ASP A 95 -27.98 -14.35 -9.22
CA ASP A 95 -28.06 -15.46 -8.26
C ASP A 95 -27.12 -15.29 -7.07
N GLY A 96 -26.24 -14.28 -7.10
CA GLY A 96 -25.36 -13.92 -5.99
C GLY A 96 -24.15 -14.84 -5.77
N THR A 97 -24.00 -15.90 -6.55
CA THR A 97 -22.90 -16.87 -6.46
C THR A 97 -21.60 -16.38 -7.08
N ASN A 98 -21.68 -15.63 -8.18
CA ASN A 98 -20.50 -15.18 -8.92
C ASN A 98 -20.33 -13.67 -8.80
N GLY A 99 -19.10 -13.24 -8.57
CA GLY A 99 -18.68 -11.86 -8.49
C GLY A 99 -17.53 -11.57 -9.44
N VAL A 100 -17.46 -10.34 -9.93
CA VAL A 100 -16.32 -9.84 -10.68
C VAL A 100 -15.96 -8.46 -10.15
N ALA A 101 -14.72 -8.29 -9.73
CA ALA A 101 -14.13 -6.99 -9.45
C ALA A 101 -13.23 -6.59 -10.61
N VAL A 102 -13.43 -5.39 -11.14
CA VAL A 102 -12.60 -4.80 -12.19
C VAL A 102 -11.88 -3.60 -11.59
N PHE A 103 -10.57 -3.57 -11.74
CA PHE A 103 -9.69 -2.52 -11.29
C PHE A 103 -9.13 -1.78 -12.48
N ALA A 104 -9.26 -0.45 -12.52
CA ALA A 104 -8.72 0.40 -13.56
C ALA A 104 -7.72 1.38 -12.96
N PHE A 105 -6.48 1.30 -13.40
CA PHE A 105 -5.38 2.16 -12.95
C PHE A 105 -5.03 3.15 -14.04
N GLU A 106 -5.21 4.44 -13.78
CA GLU A 106 -4.75 5.49 -14.69
C GLU A 106 -3.29 5.82 -14.42
N ARG A 107 -2.42 5.64 -15.42
CA ARG A 107 -0.97 5.85 -15.29
C ARG A 107 -0.39 5.14 -14.06
N PRO A 108 -0.47 3.80 -14.00
CA PRO A 108 0.11 3.03 -12.90
C PRO A 108 1.63 3.21 -12.85
N SER A 109 2.16 3.28 -11.63
CA SER A 109 3.58 3.46 -11.33
C SER A 109 4.45 2.29 -11.81
N VAL A 110 3.87 1.10 -12.01
CA VAL A 110 4.56 -0.04 -12.63
C VAL A 110 5.12 0.28 -14.02
N PHE A 111 4.52 1.22 -14.77
CA PHE A 111 5.04 1.59 -16.08
C PHE A 111 6.38 2.33 -16.01
N ASP A 112 6.64 3.04 -14.91
CA ASP A 112 7.91 3.74 -14.72
C ASP A 112 9.01 2.81 -14.22
N SER A 113 8.64 1.68 -13.60
CA SER A 113 9.58 0.75 -12.96
C SER A 113 9.84 -0.53 -13.79
N SER A 114 9.11 -0.74 -14.88
CA SER A 114 9.18 -1.99 -15.67
C SER A 114 10.56 -2.27 -16.29
N ALA A 115 11.32 -1.22 -16.63
CA ALA A 115 12.67 -1.36 -17.17
C ALA A 115 13.66 -1.97 -16.16
N GLU A 116 13.43 -1.79 -14.86
CA GLU A 116 14.32 -2.23 -13.78
C GLU A 116 13.77 -3.44 -13.01
N LEU A 117 12.45 -3.53 -12.85
CA LEU A 117 11.79 -4.51 -11.99
C LEU A 117 11.17 -5.69 -12.76
N GLY A 118 11.13 -5.63 -14.09
CA GLY A 118 10.63 -6.69 -14.96
C GLY A 118 9.21 -6.48 -15.46
N ASP A 119 8.71 -7.51 -16.16
CA ASP A 119 7.38 -7.50 -16.77
C ASP A 119 6.25 -7.72 -15.74
N ILE A 120 5.04 -7.27 -16.09
CA ILE A 120 3.84 -7.51 -15.30
C ILE A 120 3.54 -9.01 -15.29
N THR A 121 3.67 -9.64 -14.13
CA THR A 121 3.53 -11.10 -13.95
C THR A 121 2.11 -11.52 -13.55
N GLY A 122 1.35 -10.59 -12.97
CA GLY A 122 -0.03 -10.83 -12.54
C GLY A 122 -0.59 -9.64 -11.80
N PHE A 123 -1.67 -9.89 -11.07
CA PHE A 123 -2.30 -8.92 -10.18
C PHE A 123 -2.44 -9.54 -8.80
N TYR A 124 -1.77 -8.96 -7.81
CA TYR A 124 -1.70 -9.47 -6.45
C TYR A 124 -2.26 -8.44 -5.48
N MET A 125 -3.16 -8.88 -4.60
CA MET A 125 -3.74 -8.10 -3.51
C MET A 125 -3.24 -8.74 -2.22
N VAL A 126 -2.35 -8.05 -1.53
CA VAL A 126 -1.59 -8.58 -0.38
C VAL A 126 -2.06 -7.88 0.89
N ASP A 127 -2.39 -8.67 1.91
CA ASP A 127 -2.66 -8.19 3.27
C ASP A 127 -2.18 -9.20 4.33
N ASP A 128 -2.51 -8.95 5.58
CA ASP A 128 -2.24 -9.80 6.75
C ASP A 128 -2.86 -11.21 6.67
N GLU A 129 -3.91 -11.40 5.86
CA GLU A 129 -4.56 -12.69 5.66
C GLU A 129 -3.99 -13.48 4.48
N GLY A 130 -3.03 -12.91 3.74
CA GLY A 130 -2.35 -13.54 2.61
C GLY A 130 -2.58 -12.80 1.30
N VAL A 131 -2.62 -13.56 0.21
CA VAL A 131 -2.61 -13.00 -1.15
C VAL A 131 -3.82 -13.47 -1.94
N LEU A 132 -4.59 -12.54 -2.47
CA LEU A 132 -5.54 -12.79 -3.56
C LEU A 132 -4.84 -12.46 -4.88
N GLN A 133 -4.96 -13.34 -5.88
CA GLN A 133 -4.25 -13.15 -7.15
C GLN A 133 -5.14 -13.37 -8.37
N SER A 134 -4.79 -12.70 -9.46
CA SER A 134 -5.36 -12.92 -10.79
C SER A 134 -4.29 -12.85 -11.87
N VAL A 135 -4.55 -13.53 -12.98
CA VAL A 135 -3.75 -13.46 -14.21
C VAL A 135 -4.41 -12.59 -15.28
N ASP A 136 -5.68 -12.21 -15.09
CA ASP A 136 -6.45 -11.42 -16.05
C ASP A 136 -6.07 -9.94 -15.91
N VAL A 137 -4.98 -9.57 -16.57
CA VAL A 137 -4.40 -8.22 -16.58
C VAL A 137 -4.19 -7.77 -18.02
N SER A 138 -4.63 -6.55 -18.33
CA SER A 138 -4.56 -5.97 -19.67
C SER A 138 -4.03 -4.54 -19.61
N ALA A 139 -2.95 -4.27 -20.33
CA ALA A 139 -2.46 -2.92 -20.55
C ALA A 139 -3.15 -2.25 -21.75
N LYS A 140 -3.47 -0.97 -21.63
CA LYS A 140 -4.03 -0.13 -22.69
C LYS A 140 -3.01 0.92 -23.10
N PHE A 141 -2.81 1.03 -24.41
CA PHE A 141 -1.93 2.01 -25.03
C PHE A 141 -2.76 3.07 -25.73
N VAL A 142 -2.36 4.33 -25.57
CA VAL A 142 -2.96 5.48 -26.26
C VAL A 142 -1.83 6.20 -26.98
N ASN A 143 -1.94 6.32 -28.31
CA ASN A 143 -0.90 6.93 -29.17
C ASN A 143 0.49 6.29 -28.99
N GLY A 144 0.55 4.97 -28.86
CA GLY A 144 1.81 4.23 -28.70
C GLY A 144 2.44 4.33 -27.30
N LYS A 145 1.82 5.02 -26.34
CA LYS A 145 2.29 5.11 -24.94
C LYS A 145 1.40 4.28 -24.01
N PRO A 146 1.98 3.58 -23.02
CA PRO A 146 1.20 2.88 -22.01
C PRO A 146 0.43 3.91 -21.16
N ALA A 147 -0.89 3.73 -21.02
CA ALA A 147 -1.76 4.74 -20.43
C ALA A 147 -2.56 4.21 -19.24
N ARG A 148 -3.03 2.95 -19.31
CA ARG A 148 -3.91 2.36 -18.30
C ARG A 148 -3.63 0.86 -18.16
N ILE A 149 -3.83 0.34 -16.96
CA ILE A 149 -3.95 -1.11 -16.73
C ILE A 149 -5.34 -1.41 -16.22
N GLU A 150 -5.95 -2.47 -16.76
CA GLU A 150 -7.17 -3.06 -16.26
C GLU A 150 -6.87 -4.47 -15.75
N ALA A 151 -7.24 -4.75 -14.51
CA ALA A 151 -7.12 -6.08 -13.91
C ALA A 151 -8.51 -6.56 -13.47
N LYS A 152 -8.75 -7.86 -13.66
CA LYS A 152 -10.03 -8.48 -13.31
C LYS A 152 -9.82 -9.61 -12.33
N TYR A 153 -10.61 -9.59 -11.26
CA TYR A 153 -10.66 -10.64 -10.26
C TYR A 153 -12.04 -11.30 -10.26
N VAL A 154 -12.09 -12.60 -10.50
CA VAL A 154 -13.33 -13.38 -10.55
C VAL A 154 -13.48 -14.15 -9.25
N MET A 155 -14.63 -13.97 -8.59
CA MET A 155 -15.03 -14.68 -7.39
C MET A 155 -16.13 -15.67 -7.75
N ARG A 156 -15.94 -16.94 -7.42
CA ARG A 156 -16.87 -18.03 -7.71
C ARG A 156 -17.58 -18.56 -6.48
N THR A 157 -17.08 -18.22 -5.29
CA THR A 157 -17.60 -18.69 -4.01
C THR A 157 -17.91 -17.52 -3.07
N PRO A 158 -18.87 -17.68 -2.13
CA PRO A 158 -19.12 -16.69 -1.09
C PRO A 158 -17.89 -16.41 -0.22
N GLN A 159 -17.05 -17.42 0.01
CA GLN A 159 -15.83 -17.28 0.82
C GLN A 159 -14.79 -16.37 0.14
N GLU A 160 -14.63 -16.49 -1.19
CA GLU A 160 -13.79 -15.57 -1.97
C GLU A 160 -14.34 -14.15 -1.92
N TRP A 161 -15.66 -13.99 -1.99
CA TRP A 161 -16.32 -12.69 -1.87
C TRP A 161 -16.04 -12.05 -0.50
N ASP A 162 -16.24 -12.78 0.59
CA ASP A 162 -16.00 -12.26 1.95
C ASP A 162 -14.53 -11.95 2.19
N ARG A 163 -13.63 -12.77 1.63
CA ARG A 163 -12.18 -12.52 1.68
C ARG A 163 -11.79 -11.27 0.89
N PHE A 164 -12.38 -11.06 -0.28
CA PHE A 164 -12.18 -9.87 -1.10
C PHE A 164 -12.69 -8.60 -0.40
N MET A 165 -13.88 -8.66 0.20
CA MET A 165 -14.45 -7.52 0.92
C MET A 165 -13.57 -7.10 2.11
N ARG A 166 -13.02 -8.06 2.86
CA ARG A 166 -12.06 -7.77 3.96
C ARG A 166 -10.78 -7.10 3.46
N PHE A 167 -10.23 -7.57 2.34
CA PHE A 167 -9.09 -6.89 1.70
C PHE A 167 -9.45 -5.45 1.34
N MET A 168 -10.57 -5.23 0.64
CA MET A 168 -11.00 -3.91 0.18
C MET A 168 -11.30 -2.95 1.34
N GLU A 169 -11.84 -3.44 2.44
CA GLU A 169 -12.05 -2.64 3.66
C GLU A 169 -10.72 -2.17 4.25
N ARG A 170 -9.73 -3.06 4.37
CA ARG A 170 -8.38 -2.69 4.85
C ARG A 170 -7.69 -1.75 3.88
N TYR A 171 -7.71 -2.05 2.58
CA TYR A 171 -7.07 -1.27 1.53
C TYR A 171 -7.66 0.13 1.43
N SER A 172 -8.99 0.27 1.46
CA SER A 172 -9.65 1.58 1.42
C SER A 172 -9.29 2.42 2.65
N ARG A 173 -9.31 1.85 3.85
CA ARG A 173 -8.88 2.53 5.08
C ARG A 173 -7.43 3.00 5.02
N ALA A 174 -6.52 2.19 4.47
CA ALA A 174 -5.10 2.54 4.36
C ALA A 174 -4.79 3.59 3.28
N ASN A 175 -5.70 3.81 2.32
CA ASN A 175 -5.55 4.74 1.21
C ASN A 175 -6.56 5.91 1.25
N GLY A 176 -7.37 6.00 2.31
CA GLY A 176 -8.37 7.07 2.48
C GLY A 176 -9.51 7.03 1.47
N LEU A 177 -9.86 5.85 0.94
CA LEU A 177 -10.90 5.70 -0.07
C LEU A 177 -12.27 5.55 0.58
N GLN A 178 -13.30 6.11 -0.06
CA GLN A 178 -14.69 5.96 0.36
C GLN A 178 -15.49 5.26 -0.73
N PHE A 179 -16.35 4.33 -0.33
CA PHE A 179 -17.25 3.64 -1.26
C PHE A 179 -18.37 4.59 -1.69
N VAL A 180 -18.37 4.97 -2.97
CA VAL A 180 -19.49 5.69 -3.57
C VAL A 180 -20.41 4.64 -4.22
N ARG A 181 -21.61 4.46 -3.66
CA ARG A 181 -22.63 3.59 -4.25
C ARG A 181 -23.39 4.39 -5.31
N ASN A 182 -23.36 3.94 -6.55
CA ASN A 182 -24.03 4.59 -7.68
C ASN A 182 -25.01 3.67 -8.41
#